data_AF-A0A2H9QJ69-F1
#
_entry.id   AF-A0A2H9QJ69-F1
#
_cell.length_a   1.000
_cell.length_b   1.000
_cell.length_c   1.000
_cell.angle_alpha   90.00
_cell.angle_beta   90.00
_cell.angle_gamma   90.00
#
_symmetry.space_group_name_H-M   'P 1'
#
loop_
_entity.id
_entity.type
_entity.pdbx_description
1 polymer ?
#
loop_
_entity_poly.entity_id
_entity_poly.type
_entity_poly.pdbx_seq_one_letter_code
_entity_poly.pdbx_strand_id
1 'polypeptide(L)'
;MKGGQVTVFVIVGILLVAAVIAFFVVYQNRAVISSFGEEFDPESFVSKCVRDSVREKIDIMMPQGGFLSPTDYKVFDDSNVAYICKTINYYEPCVAQYPRYITRVQEELESGIEDDVGNCFILLEDELEKRNYDVQAGGLFDIKVVLKPEIVDIVVSRNLQLSGGDFSRDFNSFRSSIRSPLYDLGYVANEIARQEAKYCYFEYLGYSLIYNNFDIRKYSLSDSTKIYTVEHKPSGETMNIAIRGCAIPPGF
;
A
#
# COMPACT_ATOMS: atom_id res chain seq x y z
N MET A 1 -61.37 -45.93 -6.23
CA MET A 1 -60.71 -45.34 -5.03
C MET A 1 -59.38 -44.70 -5.46
N LYS A 2 -59.38 -43.43 -5.89
CA LYS A 2 -58.16 -42.68 -6.31
C LYS A 2 -58.17 -41.18 -5.94
N GLY A 3 -59.09 -40.74 -5.07
CA GLY A 3 -59.21 -39.32 -4.68
C GLY A 3 -58.64 -38.95 -3.30
N GLY A 4 -58.39 -39.94 -2.42
CA GLY A 4 -57.94 -39.70 -1.04
C GLY A 4 -56.42 -39.60 -0.86
N GLN A 5 -55.63 -39.96 -1.87
CA GLN A 5 -54.16 -39.89 -1.79
C GLN A 5 -53.64 -38.49 -2.11
N VAL A 6 -54.37 -37.72 -2.93
CA VAL A 6 -53.94 -36.37 -3.35
C VAL A 6 -54.05 -35.38 -2.20
N THR A 7 -55.10 -35.48 -1.37
CA THR A 7 -55.28 -34.61 -0.19
C THR A 7 -54.21 -34.83 0.87
N VAL A 8 -53.73 -36.07 1.05
CA VAL A 8 -52.64 -36.36 2.01
C VAL A 8 -51.33 -35.70 1.57
N PHE A 9 -50.99 -35.75 0.29
CA PHE A 9 -49.79 -35.08 -0.22
C PHE A 9 -49.84 -33.56 -0.09
N VAL A 10 -51.02 -32.95 -0.30
CA VAL A 10 -51.19 -31.50 -0.14
C VAL A 10 -51.03 -31.07 1.32
N ILE A 11 -51.60 -31.83 2.26
CA ILE A 11 -51.48 -31.52 3.70
C ILE A 11 -50.03 -31.66 4.18
N VAL A 12 -49.32 -32.70 3.74
CA VAL A 12 -47.90 -32.90 4.08
C VAL A 12 -47.03 -31.78 3.49
N GLY A 13 -47.31 -31.35 2.25
CA GLY A 13 -46.60 -30.22 1.63
C GLY A 13 -46.76 -28.91 2.39
N ILE A 14 -47.99 -28.59 2.83
CA ILE A 14 -48.26 -27.37 3.62
C ILE A 14 -47.55 -27.43 4.98
N LEU A 15 -47.53 -28.59 5.64
CA LEU A 15 -46.81 -28.79 6.90
C LEU A 15 -45.29 -28.58 6.75
N LEU A 16 -44.72 -29.06 5.65
CA LEU A 16 -43.28 -28.91 5.38
C LEU A 16 -42.91 -27.45 5.10
N VAL A 17 -43.72 -26.74 4.31
CA VAL A 17 -43.53 -25.30 4.05
C VAL A 17 -43.68 -24.49 5.33
N ALA A 18 -44.69 -24.79 6.16
CA ALA A 18 -44.88 -24.13 7.45
C ALA A 18 -43.69 -24.38 8.41
N ALA A 19 -43.13 -25.60 8.41
CA ALA A 19 -41.95 -25.93 9.22
C ALA A 19 -40.69 -25.18 8.75
N VAL A 20 -40.48 -25.04 7.43
CA VAL A 20 -39.35 -24.27 6.88
C VAL A 20 -39.51 -22.78 7.19
N ILE A 21 -40.71 -22.21 7.03
CA ILE A 21 -40.98 -20.81 7.39
C ILE A 21 -40.78 -20.59 8.89
N ALA A 22 -41.30 -21.48 9.75
CA ALA A 22 -41.09 -21.42 11.19
C ALA A 22 -39.61 -21.53 11.57
N PHE A 23 -38.86 -22.42 10.91
CA PHE A 23 -37.41 -22.55 11.09
C PHE A 23 -36.69 -21.24 10.73
N PHE A 24 -36.98 -20.65 9.56
CA PHE A 24 -36.38 -19.38 9.16
C PHE A 24 -36.80 -18.21 10.07
N VAL A 25 -38.05 -18.13 10.52
CA VAL A 25 -38.50 -17.07 11.44
C VAL A 25 -37.85 -17.19 12.82
N VAL A 26 -37.73 -18.42 13.35
CA VAL A 26 -37.10 -18.67 14.67
C VAL A 26 -35.58 -18.47 14.60
N TYR A 27 -34.92 -18.84 13.50
CA TYR A 27 -33.48 -18.65 13.34
C TYR A 27 -33.08 -17.25 12.86
N GLN A 28 -33.88 -16.56 12.03
CA GLN A 28 -33.64 -15.16 11.68
C GLN A 28 -33.86 -14.22 12.87
N ASN A 29 -34.84 -14.49 13.75
CA ASN A 29 -35.01 -13.69 14.97
C ASN A 29 -33.91 -13.91 16.03
N ARG A 30 -33.03 -14.91 15.84
CA ARG A 30 -31.79 -15.04 16.64
C ARG A 30 -30.58 -14.38 15.98
N ALA A 31 -30.67 -13.98 14.71
CA ALA A 31 -29.59 -13.37 13.96
C ALA A 31 -29.72 -11.85 13.79
N VAL A 32 -30.78 -11.22 14.34
CA VAL A 32 -31.05 -9.77 14.19
C VAL A 32 -31.40 -9.11 15.53
N ILE A 33 -30.65 -9.43 16.58
CA ILE A 33 -30.57 -8.62 17.81
C ILE A 33 -29.10 -8.52 18.23
N SER A 34 -28.30 -7.83 17.43
CA SER A 34 -26.95 -7.41 17.80
C SER A 34 -26.50 -6.23 16.93
N SER A 35 -27.30 -5.17 16.82
CA SER A 35 -26.88 -3.91 16.18
C SER A 35 -27.03 -2.69 17.09
N PHE A 36 -27.06 -2.90 18.41
CA PHE A 36 -26.85 -1.84 19.40
C PHE A 36 -25.61 -2.22 20.22
N GLY A 37 -24.45 -1.74 19.79
CA GLY A 37 -23.19 -1.86 20.53
C GLY A 37 -22.08 -2.65 19.82
N GLU A 38 -21.81 -2.40 18.54
CA GLU A 38 -20.43 -2.63 18.08
C GLU A 38 -19.54 -1.64 18.84
N GLU A 39 -18.74 -2.17 19.76
CA GLU A 39 -17.71 -1.42 20.47
C GLU A 39 -16.81 -0.76 19.43
N PHE A 40 -16.76 0.57 19.42
CA PHE A 40 -15.93 1.31 18.49
C PHE A 40 -14.47 0.97 18.79
N ASP A 41 -13.73 0.54 17.77
CA ASP A 41 -12.31 0.19 17.87
C ASP A 41 -11.44 1.27 17.21
N PRO A 42 -10.82 2.15 18.02
CA PRO A 42 -9.89 3.18 17.55
C PRO A 42 -8.72 2.59 16.75
N GLU A 43 -8.25 1.39 17.10
CA GLU A 43 -7.09 0.79 16.44
C GLU A 43 -7.42 0.41 14.99
N SER A 44 -8.57 -0.24 14.78
CA SER A 44 -9.07 -0.55 13.44
C SER A 44 -9.36 0.71 12.62
N PHE A 45 -9.91 1.76 13.23
CA PHE A 45 -10.18 3.03 12.56
C PHE A 45 -8.90 3.69 12.02
N VAL A 46 -7.92 3.90 12.90
CA VAL A 46 -6.62 4.49 12.54
C VAL A 46 -5.91 3.58 11.55
N SER A 47 -5.90 2.26 11.78
CA SER A 47 -5.21 1.33 10.91
C SER A 47 -5.75 1.37 9.49
N LYS A 48 -7.07 1.40 9.32
CA LYS A 48 -7.68 1.52 8.00
C LYS A 48 -7.27 2.83 7.32
N CYS A 49 -7.39 3.95 8.02
CA CYS A 49 -7.06 5.27 7.48
C CYS A 49 -5.59 5.39 7.04
N VAL A 50 -4.65 4.96 7.91
CA VAL A 50 -3.22 4.91 7.59
C VAL A 50 -2.94 4.02 6.39
N ARG A 51 -3.56 2.85 6.32
CA ARG A 51 -3.38 1.93 5.19
C ARG A 51 -3.85 2.52 3.86
N ASP A 52 -4.96 3.23 3.88
CA ASP A 52 -5.52 3.82 2.66
C ASP A 52 -4.64 4.98 2.17
N SER A 53 -4.14 5.82 3.08
CA SER A 53 -3.16 6.88 2.76
C SER A 53 -1.85 6.29 2.19
N VAL A 54 -1.27 5.28 2.83
CA VAL A 54 -0.03 4.66 2.35
C VAL A 54 -0.20 4.07 0.95
N ARG A 55 -1.31 3.38 0.67
CA ARG A 55 -1.56 2.84 -0.68
C ARG A 55 -1.60 3.93 -1.74
N GLU A 56 -2.32 5.01 -1.46
CA GLU A 56 -2.38 6.17 -2.35
C GLU A 56 -0.99 6.73 -2.66
N LYS A 57 -0.14 6.90 -1.62
CA LYS A 57 1.23 7.41 -1.83
C LYS A 57 2.10 6.42 -2.60
N ILE A 58 1.99 5.13 -2.33
CA ILE A 58 2.73 4.09 -3.08
C ILE A 58 2.35 4.14 -4.56
N ASP A 59 1.07 4.22 -4.89
CA ASP A 59 0.58 4.28 -6.27
C ASP A 59 1.14 5.49 -7.04
N ILE A 60 1.35 6.61 -6.36
CA ILE A 60 2.00 7.82 -6.92
C ILE A 60 3.52 7.64 -7.02
N MET A 61 4.16 7.08 -6.00
CA MET A 61 5.62 6.98 -5.91
C MET A 61 6.21 5.97 -6.90
N MET A 62 5.52 4.85 -7.14
CA MET A 62 6.03 3.76 -7.98
C MET A 62 6.38 4.17 -9.42
N PRO A 63 5.50 4.84 -10.20
CA PRO A 63 5.85 5.29 -11.54
C PRO A 63 6.92 6.40 -11.54
N GLN A 64 7.21 7.01 -10.38
CA GLN A 64 8.17 8.11 -10.24
C GLN A 64 9.53 7.68 -9.66
N GLY A 65 9.77 6.37 -9.51
CA GLY A 65 11.04 5.84 -9.00
C GLY A 65 11.17 5.91 -7.49
N GLY A 66 10.06 5.81 -6.77
CA GLY A 66 10.01 5.76 -5.31
C GLY A 66 10.00 7.13 -4.63
N PHE A 67 9.62 8.18 -5.36
CA PHE A 67 9.56 9.56 -4.84
C PHE A 67 8.19 10.19 -5.13
N LEU A 68 7.69 11.04 -4.23
CA LEU A 68 6.42 11.75 -4.42
C LEU A 68 6.57 12.96 -5.34
N SER A 69 7.71 13.65 -5.24
CA SER A 69 8.02 14.81 -6.07
C SER A 69 9.53 14.87 -6.37
N PRO A 70 10.03 14.05 -7.31
CA PRO A 70 11.46 14.02 -7.61
C PRO A 70 11.93 15.35 -8.20
N THR A 71 13.10 15.81 -7.77
CA THR A 71 13.71 17.08 -8.22
C THR A 71 14.55 16.91 -9.48
N ASP A 72 15.28 15.80 -9.59
CA ASP A 72 16.00 15.40 -10.79
C ASP A 72 15.28 14.23 -11.46
N TYR A 73 14.58 14.51 -12.56
CA TYR A 73 13.70 13.56 -13.20
C TYR A 73 13.72 13.65 -14.73
N LYS A 74 13.19 12.59 -15.35
CA LYS A 74 12.84 12.53 -16.77
C LYS A 74 11.35 12.25 -16.92
N VAL A 75 10.67 13.04 -17.73
CA VAL A 75 9.27 12.76 -18.08
C VAL A 75 9.19 11.51 -18.97
N PHE A 76 8.40 10.53 -18.55
CA PHE A 76 8.12 9.32 -19.30
C PHE A 76 6.72 8.82 -18.91
N ASP A 77 5.86 8.59 -19.90
CA ASP A 77 4.47 8.14 -19.72
C ASP A 77 3.69 9.01 -18.70
N ASP A 78 3.70 10.32 -18.95
CA ASP A 78 3.08 11.36 -18.11
C ASP A 78 3.53 11.40 -16.63
N SER A 79 4.62 10.70 -16.30
CA SER A 79 5.18 10.62 -14.96
C SER A 79 6.59 11.23 -14.89
N ASN A 80 6.89 11.88 -13.77
CA ASN A 80 8.23 12.41 -13.50
C ASN A 80 9.10 11.28 -12.92
N VAL A 81 9.83 10.56 -13.76
CA VAL A 81 10.65 9.41 -13.34
C VAL A 81 12.00 9.89 -12.79
N ALA A 82 12.26 9.62 -11.51
CA ALA A 82 13.48 10.05 -10.84
C ALA A 82 14.75 9.44 -11.46
N TYR A 83 15.80 10.26 -11.60
CA TYR A 83 17.14 9.78 -11.90
C TYR A 83 17.77 9.17 -10.66
N ILE A 84 17.90 7.84 -10.62
CA ILE A 84 18.57 7.16 -9.51
C ILE A 84 20.08 6.93 -9.78
N CYS A 85 20.50 7.04 -11.04
CA CYS A 85 21.90 7.05 -11.44
C CYS A 85 22.11 7.97 -12.65
N LYS A 86 22.99 8.97 -12.51
CA LYS A 86 23.19 9.98 -13.54
C LYS A 86 24.64 10.44 -13.65
N THR A 87 25.08 10.73 -14.87
CA THR A 87 26.25 11.56 -15.17
C THR A 87 25.84 12.60 -16.21
N ILE A 88 26.54 13.73 -16.25
CA ILE A 88 26.38 14.76 -17.30
C ILE A 88 27.31 14.49 -18.51
N ASN A 89 28.43 13.80 -18.29
CA ASN A 89 29.47 13.58 -19.29
C ASN A 89 29.10 12.46 -20.27
N TYR A 90 29.78 12.44 -21.42
CA TYR A 90 29.67 11.37 -22.41
C TYR A 90 30.67 10.26 -22.12
N TYR A 91 30.32 9.02 -22.44
CA TYR A 91 31.14 7.81 -22.24
C TYR A 91 31.58 7.50 -20.81
N GLU A 92 31.19 8.33 -19.83
CA GLU A 92 31.46 8.09 -18.42
C GLU A 92 30.32 7.29 -17.77
N PRO A 93 30.62 6.40 -16.81
CA PRO A 93 29.60 5.77 -16.01
C PRO A 93 28.77 6.77 -15.19
N CYS A 94 27.54 6.38 -14.87
CA CYS A 94 26.69 7.19 -14.01
C CYS A 94 27.12 7.09 -12.54
N VAL A 95 26.81 8.12 -11.76
CA VAL A 95 26.99 8.10 -10.30
C VAL A 95 25.62 7.84 -9.65
N ALA A 96 25.58 6.92 -8.69
CA ALA A 96 24.36 6.66 -7.93
C ALA A 96 23.95 7.92 -7.16
N GLN A 97 22.72 8.39 -7.38
CA GLN A 97 22.20 9.61 -6.76
C GLN A 97 21.76 9.36 -5.30
N TYR A 98 21.39 8.12 -4.98
CA TYR A 98 20.90 7.72 -3.65
C TYR A 98 21.62 6.45 -3.16
N PRO A 99 22.78 6.56 -2.49
CA PRO A 99 23.51 5.39 -1.98
C PRO A 99 22.71 4.51 -1.00
N ARG A 100 21.76 5.12 -0.27
CA ARG A 100 20.81 4.43 0.62
C ARG A 100 19.38 4.51 0.06
N TYR A 101 19.21 4.07 -1.19
CA TYR A 101 17.96 4.23 -1.94
C TYR A 101 16.71 3.76 -1.19
N ILE A 102 16.70 2.52 -0.65
CA ILE A 102 15.55 1.99 0.10
C ILE A 102 15.19 2.86 1.31
N THR A 103 16.19 3.28 2.09
CA THR A 103 15.97 4.16 3.24
C THR A 103 15.40 5.50 2.79
N ARG A 104 15.83 6.02 1.64
CA ARG A 104 15.28 7.27 1.12
C ARG A 104 13.82 7.12 0.68
N VAL A 105 13.46 6.00 0.06
CA VAL A 105 12.06 5.68 -0.29
C VAL A 105 11.19 5.56 0.97
N GLN A 106 11.73 4.97 2.06
CA GLN A 106 11.05 4.93 3.36
C GLN A 106 10.77 6.33 3.91
N GLU A 107 11.80 7.18 3.97
CA GLU A 107 11.68 8.56 4.46
C GLU A 107 10.68 9.38 3.63
N GLU A 108 10.66 9.17 2.31
CA GLU A 108 9.70 9.83 1.44
C GLU A 108 8.26 9.38 1.71
N LEU A 109 8.03 8.08 1.90
CA LEU A 109 6.71 7.55 2.22
C LEU A 109 6.25 8.01 3.60
N GLU A 110 7.14 8.03 4.58
CA GLU A 110 6.89 8.51 5.95
C GLU A 110 6.45 9.98 5.98
N SER A 111 7.21 10.86 5.31
CA SER A 111 6.85 12.28 5.18
C SER A 111 5.59 12.47 4.34
N GLY A 112 5.38 11.62 3.33
CA GLY A 112 4.24 11.68 2.43
C GLY A 112 2.89 11.40 3.07
N ILE A 113 2.85 10.64 4.15
CA ILE A 113 1.61 10.28 4.86
C ILE A 113 1.38 11.12 6.12
N GLU A 114 2.30 12.00 6.50
CA GLU A 114 2.27 12.72 7.78
C GLU A 114 0.96 13.51 7.97
N ASP A 115 0.58 14.32 6.97
CA ASP A 115 -0.64 15.12 7.00
C ASP A 115 -1.90 14.24 7.03
N ASP A 116 -1.91 13.15 6.27
CA ASP A 116 -3.05 12.22 6.19
C ASP A 116 -3.25 11.51 7.52
N VAL A 117 -2.18 11.05 8.17
CA VAL A 117 -2.23 10.43 9.50
C VAL A 117 -2.68 11.44 10.55
N GLY A 118 -2.23 12.69 10.47
CA GLY A 118 -2.73 13.78 11.31
C GLY A 118 -4.25 13.93 11.18
N ASN A 119 -4.75 13.96 9.95
CA ASN A 119 -6.19 14.01 9.66
C ASN A 119 -6.94 12.77 10.15
N CYS A 120 -6.34 11.58 10.08
CA CYS A 120 -6.95 10.34 10.62
C CYS A 120 -7.27 10.50 12.12
N PHE A 121 -6.38 11.11 12.90
CA PHE A 121 -6.65 11.31 14.32
C PHE A 121 -7.66 12.40 14.61
N ILE A 122 -7.71 13.48 13.81
CA ILE A 122 -8.76 14.49 13.93
C ILE A 122 -10.14 13.84 13.72
N LEU A 123 -10.27 13.01 12.67
CA LEU A 123 -11.52 12.28 12.41
C LEU A 123 -11.84 11.23 13.49
N LEU A 124 -10.82 10.63 14.09
CA LEU A 124 -10.99 9.70 15.21
C LEU A 124 -11.54 10.43 16.45
N GLU A 125 -10.94 11.56 16.81
CA GLU A 125 -11.37 12.41 17.93
C GLU A 125 -12.83 12.84 17.74
N ASP A 126 -13.18 13.35 16.57
CA ASP A 126 -14.56 13.73 16.20
C ASP A 126 -15.56 12.57 16.35
N GLU A 127 -15.18 11.35 15.97
CA GLU A 127 -16.05 10.17 16.04
C GLU A 127 -16.22 9.67 17.49
N LEU A 128 -15.18 9.78 18.31
CA LEU A 128 -15.20 9.44 19.73
C LEU A 128 -16.04 10.43 20.54
N GLU A 129 -15.91 11.73 20.28
CA GLU A 129 -16.72 12.77 20.93
C GLU A 129 -18.21 12.60 20.63
N LYS A 130 -18.58 12.31 19.38
CA LYS A 130 -19.97 12.01 18.99
C LYS A 130 -20.57 10.82 19.74
N ARG A 131 -19.72 9.91 20.20
CA ARG A 131 -20.08 8.72 20.99
C ARG A 131 -20.04 8.98 22.50
N ASN A 132 -19.80 10.21 22.93
CA ASN A 132 -19.69 10.67 24.32
C ASN A 132 -18.50 10.07 25.09
N TYR A 133 -17.38 9.79 24.40
CA TYR A 133 -16.11 9.51 25.07
C TYR A 133 -15.40 10.82 25.41
N ASP A 134 -14.76 10.88 26.58
CA ASP A 134 -13.79 11.91 26.93
C ASP A 134 -12.42 11.51 26.37
N VAL A 135 -11.83 12.36 25.54
CA VAL A 135 -10.62 12.07 24.78
C VAL A 135 -9.50 12.97 25.26
N GLN A 136 -8.46 12.37 25.83
CA GLN A 136 -7.22 13.06 26.14
C GLN A 136 -6.15 12.60 25.16
N ALA A 137 -5.98 13.39 24.08
CA ALA A 137 -4.94 13.15 23.10
C ALA A 137 -3.67 13.93 23.48
N GLY A 138 -2.55 13.22 23.63
CA GLY A 138 -1.27 13.81 23.96
C GLY A 138 -0.43 14.15 22.72
N GLY A 139 0.14 15.37 22.70
CA GLY A 139 1.38 15.72 21.99
C GLY A 139 1.46 15.54 20.47
N LEU A 140 2.67 15.69 19.95
CA LEU A 140 3.05 15.35 18.58
C LEU A 140 3.05 13.82 18.41
N PHE A 141 2.77 13.35 17.20
CA PHE A 141 2.91 11.94 16.83
C PHE A 141 4.22 11.71 16.08
N ASP A 142 4.68 10.46 16.07
CA ASP A 142 5.84 10.00 15.30
C ASP A 142 5.40 8.85 14.40
N ILE A 143 5.77 8.91 13.12
CA ILE A 143 5.48 7.87 12.15
C ILE A 143 6.78 7.15 11.85
N LYS A 144 6.74 5.82 11.83
CA LYS A 144 7.85 5.00 11.38
C LYS A 144 7.40 4.04 10.30
N VAL A 145 8.00 4.16 9.13
CA VAL A 145 7.77 3.26 8.00
C VAL A 145 8.93 2.26 7.84
N VAL A 146 8.61 0.97 7.77
CA VAL A 146 9.59 -0.10 7.54
C VAL A 146 9.21 -0.90 6.31
N LEU A 147 10.05 -0.83 5.27
CA LEU A 147 9.91 -1.66 4.08
C LEU A 147 10.57 -3.03 4.30
N LYS A 148 9.81 -4.08 4.05
CA LYS A 148 10.23 -5.48 4.08
C LYS A 148 9.78 -6.16 2.77
N PRO A 149 10.35 -7.32 2.42
CA PRO A 149 9.84 -8.11 1.29
C PRO A 149 8.32 -8.30 1.40
N GLU A 150 7.61 -7.96 0.33
CA GLU A 150 6.14 -7.97 0.20
C GLU A 150 5.31 -7.15 1.21
N ILE A 151 5.91 -6.49 2.21
CA ILE A 151 5.18 -5.86 3.31
C ILE A 151 5.75 -4.48 3.63
N VAL A 152 4.85 -3.51 3.80
CA VAL A 152 5.11 -2.20 4.38
C VAL A 152 4.51 -2.17 5.78
N ASP A 153 5.36 -2.09 6.80
CA ASP A 153 4.93 -1.93 8.18
C ASP A 153 4.97 -0.45 8.57
N ILE A 154 3.90 0.02 9.19
CA ILE A 154 3.75 1.39 9.69
C ILE A 154 3.45 1.35 11.18
N VAL A 155 4.22 2.10 11.95
CA VAL A 155 3.99 2.30 13.38
C VAL A 155 3.79 3.78 13.62
N VAL A 156 2.64 4.15 14.15
CA VAL A 156 2.32 5.53 14.53
C VAL A 156 2.30 5.61 16.06
N SER A 157 3.23 6.35 16.64
CA SER A 157 3.34 6.52 18.08
C SER A 157 2.62 7.79 18.51
N ARG A 158 1.54 7.65 19.28
CA ARG A 158 0.77 8.76 19.85
C ARG A 158 0.05 8.27 21.11
N ASN A 159 0.10 9.06 22.17
CA ASN A 159 -0.62 8.77 23.41
C ASN A 159 -2.08 9.21 23.27
N LEU A 160 -3.02 8.28 23.42
CA LEU A 160 -4.45 8.52 23.38
C LEU A 160 -5.08 7.82 24.59
N GLN A 161 -5.67 8.60 25.49
CA GLN A 161 -6.42 8.09 26.63
C GLN A 161 -7.91 8.34 26.39
N LEU A 162 -8.69 7.26 26.47
CA LEU A 162 -10.14 7.27 26.29
C LEU A 162 -10.81 6.94 27.61
N SER A 163 -11.72 7.81 28.06
CA SER A 163 -12.56 7.57 29.23
C SER A 163 -14.05 7.67 28.88
N GLY A 164 -14.86 6.73 29.37
CA GLY A 164 -16.32 6.75 29.18
C GLY A 164 -17.03 5.82 30.15
N GLY A 165 -17.95 6.35 30.97
CA GLY A 165 -18.61 5.58 32.03
C GLY A 165 -17.58 5.02 33.03
N ASP A 166 -17.60 3.70 33.24
CA ASP A 166 -16.65 2.98 34.12
C ASP A 166 -15.38 2.51 33.37
N PHE A 167 -15.17 2.96 32.14
CA PHE A 167 -14.16 2.44 31.24
C PHE A 167 -13.04 3.46 30.96
N SER A 168 -11.78 3.02 31.05
CA SER A 168 -10.59 3.78 30.64
C SER A 168 -9.67 2.88 29.81
N ARG A 169 -9.23 3.34 28.64
CA ARG A 169 -8.25 2.66 27.77
C ARG A 169 -7.16 3.63 27.34
N ASP A 170 -5.91 3.18 27.41
CA ASP A 170 -4.75 3.92 26.96
C ASP A 170 -4.13 3.25 25.73
N PHE A 171 -3.85 4.05 24.70
CA PHE A 171 -3.14 3.65 23.49
C PHE A 171 -1.86 4.46 23.38
N ASN A 172 -0.74 3.79 23.14
CA ASN A 172 0.58 4.44 22.97
C ASN A 172 1.08 4.36 21.52
N SER A 173 0.56 3.41 20.74
CA SER A 173 0.97 3.22 19.35
C SER A 173 -0.10 2.47 18.57
N PHE A 174 -0.21 2.79 17.29
CA PHE A 174 -1.07 2.14 16.32
C PHE A 174 -0.19 1.46 15.26
N ARG A 175 -0.48 0.19 14.95
CA ARG A 175 0.30 -0.58 13.98
C ARG A 175 -0.55 -0.94 12.78
N SER A 176 0.03 -0.81 11.60
CA SER A 176 -0.60 -1.20 10.35
C SER A 176 0.41 -1.90 9.46
N SER A 177 -0.07 -2.86 8.69
CA SER A 177 0.73 -3.57 7.69
C SER A 177 -0.04 -3.64 6.38
N ILE A 178 0.66 -3.42 5.28
CA ILE A 178 0.11 -3.45 3.92
C ILE A 178 0.96 -4.36 3.08
N ARG A 179 0.32 -5.20 2.28
CA ARG A 179 1.02 -5.98 1.27
C ARG A 179 1.40 -5.08 0.10
N SER A 180 2.70 -4.96 -0.18
CA SER A 180 3.21 -4.26 -1.36
C SER A 180 4.64 -4.73 -1.68
N PRO A 181 4.99 -4.94 -2.95
CA PRO A 181 6.36 -5.22 -3.42
C PRO A 181 7.29 -4.00 -3.44
N LEU A 182 6.93 -2.86 -2.84
CA LEU A 182 7.75 -1.64 -2.91
C LEU A 182 9.22 -1.87 -2.52
N TYR A 183 9.46 -2.68 -1.48
CA TYR A 183 10.82 -3.08 -1.09
C TYR A 183 11.53 -3.85 -2.22
N ASP A 184 10.87 -4.84 -2.78
CA ASP A 184 11.42 -5.75 -3.79
C ASP A 184 11.72 -5.00 -5.10
N LEU A 185 10.80 -4.16 -5.54
CA LEU A 185 10.98 -3.26 -6.68
C LEU A 185 12.13 -2.27 -6.43
N GLY A 186 12.17 -1.66 -5.25
CA GLY A 186 13.25 -0.75 -4.88
C GLY A 186 14.62 -1.44 -4.83
N TYR A 187 14.65 -2.71 -4.41
CA TYR A 187 15.88 -3.50 -4.35
C TYR A 187 16.42 -3.77 -5.77
N VAL A 188 15.55 -4.19 -6.68
CA VAL A 188 15.91 -4.38 -8.10
C VAL A 188 16.36 -3.06 -8.72
N ALA A 189 15.64 -1.96 -8.49
CA ALA A 189 16.02 -0.63 -8.96
C ALA A 189 17.44 -0.23 -8.52
N ASN A 190 17.77 -0.44 -7.24
CA ASN A 190 19.10 -0.18 -6.72
C ASN A 190 20.18 -1.08 -7.37
N GLU A 191 19.84 -2.34 -7.66
CA GLU A 191 20.74 -3.26 -8.37
C GLU A 191 21.03 -2.79 -9.79
N ILE A 192 20.00 -2.35 -10.52
CA ILE A 192 20.14 -1.78 -11.87
C ILE A 192 21.06 -0.56 -11.82
N ALA A 193 20.80 0.38 -10.91
CA ALA A 193 21.64 1.57 -10.75
C ALA A 193 23.10 1.22 -10.45
N ARG A 194 23.33 0.24 -9.57
CA ARG A 194 24.68 -0.20 -9.20
C ARG A 194 25.43 -0.82 -10.39
N GLN A 195 24.77 -1.66 -11.18
CA GLN A 195 25.40 -2.27 -12.35
C GLN A 195 25.63 -1.26 -13.47
N GLU A 196 24.69 -0.34 -13.71
CA GLU A 196 24.86 0.75 -14.67
C GLU A 196 26.00 1.71 -14.26
N ALA A 197 26.14 2.01 -12.97
CA ALA A 197 27.25 2.81 -12.46
C ALA A 197 28.63 2.13 -12.64
N LYS A 198 28.66 0.78 -12.59
CA LYS A 198 29.92 0.02 -12.66
C LYS A 198 30.29 -0.40 -14.07
N TYR A 199 29.31 -0.79 -14.87
CA TYR A 199 29.48 -1.46 -16.15
C TYR A 199 28.82 -0.71 -17.32
N CYS A 200 28.14 0.41 -17.07
CA CYS A 200 27.35 1.14 -18.07
C CYS A 200 26.24 0.33 -18.75
N TYR A 201 25.90 -0.81 -18.17
CA TYR A 201 24.93 -1.74 -18.70
C TYR A 201 24.42 -2.63 -17.57
N PHE A 202 23.12 -2.89 -17.61
CA PHE A 202 22.46 -3.91 -16.80
C PHE A 202 21.88 -4.99 -17.74
N GLU A 203 22.25 -6.24 -17.51
CA GLU A 203 21.81 -7.40 -18.29
C GLU A 203 20.43 -7.86 -17.80
N TYR A 204 19.39 -7.13 -18.23
CA TYR A 204 18.04 -7.29 -17.71
C TYR A 204 17.36 -8.59 -18.12
N LEU A 205 17.69 -9.16 -19.29
CA LEU A 205 17.08 -10.40 -19.77
C LEU A 205 17.50 -11.60 -18.92
N GLY A 206 18.80 -11.74 -18.67
CA GLY A 206 19.37 -12.76 -17.80
C GLY A 206 18.91 -12.58 -16.36
N TYR A 207 18.80 -11.34 -15.88
CA TYR A 207 18.24 -11.07 -14.55
C TYR A 207 16.80 -11.56 -14.45
N SER A 208 15.93 -11.22 -15.42
CA SER A 208 14.54 -11.67 -15.45
C SER A 208 14.38 -13.19 -15.60
N LEU A 209 15.32 -13.88 -16.25
CA LEU A 209 15.34 -15.35 -16.36
C LEU A 209 15.72 -16.04 -15.04
N ILE A 210 16.65 -15.46 -14.28
CA ILE A 210 17.07 -16.00 -12.98
C ILE A 210 16.05 -15.67 -11.89
N TYR A 211 15.55 -14.44 -11.89
CA TYR A 211 14.58 -13.93 -10.93
C TYR A 211 13.20 -13.81 -11.58
N ASN A 212 12.56 -14.97 -11.79
CA ASN A 212 11.29 -15.09 -12.53
C ASN A 212 10.12 -14.25 -11.95
N ASN A 213 10.22 -13.75 -10.72
CA ASN A 213 9.21 -12.88 -10.12
C ASN A 213 9.19 -11.47 -10.73
N PHE A 214 10.23 -11.10 -11.50
CA PHE A 214 10.33 -9.78 -12.12
C PHE A 214 10.28 -9.84 -13.65
N ASP A 215 9.59 -8.89 -14.25
CA ASP A 215 9.75 -8.54 -15.66
C ASP A 215 10.43 -7.16 -15.75
N ILE A 216 11.48 -7.04 -16.55
CA ILE A 216 12.25 -5.80 -16.65
C ILE A 216 12.27 -5.37 -18.10
N ARG A 217 11.80 -4.15 -18.37
CA ARG A 217 11.80 -3.54 -19.69
C ARG A 217 12.68 -2.31 -19.69
N LYS A 218 13.38 -2.06 -20.80
CA LYS A 218 14.29 -0.93 -20.97
C LYS A 218 13.92 -0.12 -22.19
N TYR A 219 13.73 1.18 -22.00
CA TYR A 219 13.46 2.15 -23.07
C TYR A 219 14.60 3.15 -23.14
N SER A 220 15.28 3.22 -24.29
CA SER A 220 16.33 4.21 -24.54
C SER A 220 15.72 5.44 -25.21
N LEU A 221 15.91 6.61 -24.60
CA LEU A 221 15.46 7.90 -25.12
C LEU A 221 16.56 8.57 -25.95
N SER A 222 16.18 9.61 -26.69
CA SER A 222 17.07 10.32 -27.62
C SER A 222 18.26 11.03 -26.95
N ASP A 223 18.17 11.33 -25.65
CA ASP A 223 19.23 11.99 -24.87
C ASP A 223 20.16 11.01 -24.15
N SER A 224 20.14 9.73 -24.57
CA SER A 224 20.81 8.59 -23.92
C SER A 224 20.29 8.25 -22.51
N THR A 225 19.17 8.84 -22.07
CA THR A 225 18.50 8.36 -20.86
C THR A 225 17.87 7.00 -21.13
N LYS A 226 18.08 6.05 -20.22
CA LYS A 226 17.42 4.76 -20.19
C LYS A 226 16.35 4.80 -19.10
N ILE A 227 15.11 4.47 -19.45
CA ILE A 227 14.05 4.21 -18.49
C ILE A 227 13.96 2.70 -18.30
N TYR A 228 14.11 2.25 -17.06
CA TYR A 228 13.83 0.86 -16.69
C TYR A 228 12.47 0.79 -16.02
N THR A 229 11.60 -0.06 -16.55
CA THR A 229 10.32 -0.43 -15.94
C THR A 229 10.48 -1.81 -15.35
N VAL A 230 10.39 -1.91 -14.02
CA VAL A 230 10.47 -3.16 -13.26
C VAL A 230 9.06 -3.53 -12.80
N GLU A 231 8.56 -4.66 -13.25
CA GLU A 231 7.27 -5.21 -12.85
C GLU A 231 7.48 -6.38 -11.88
N HIS A 232 6.75 -6.36 -10.77
CA HIS A 232 6.66 -7.49 -9.86
C HIS A 232 5.47 -8.36 -10.28
N LYS A 233 5.74 -9.46 -11.00
CA LYS A 233 4.71 -10.30 -11.63
C LYS A 233 3.62 -10.80 -10.67
N PRO A 234 3.91 -11.22 -9.42
CA PRO A 234 2.86 -11.67 -8.51
C PRO A 234 1.81 -10.62 -8.14
N SER A 235 2.19 -9.35 -8.05
CA SER A 235 1.26 -8.25 -7.74
C SER A 235 0.81 -7.47 -8.98
N GLY A 236 1.56 -7.52 -10.08
CA GLY A 236 1.35 -6.70 -11.28
C GLY A 236 1.77 -5.25 -11.11
N GLU A 237 2.35 -4.88 -9.98
CA GLU A 237 2.81 -3.51 -9.72
C GLU A 237 4.13 -3.22 -10.43
N THR A 238 4.29 -1.98 -10.90
CA THR A 238 5.43 -1.56 -11.71
C THR A 238 6.11 -0.33 -11.12
N MET A 239 7.44 -0.33 -11.08
CA MET A 239 8.25 0.83 -10.75
C MET A 239 9.08 1.28 -11.96
N ASN A 240 9.10 2.57 -12.24
CA ASN A 240 9.95 3.15 -13.27
C ASN A 240 11.14 3.88 -12.64
N ILE A 241 12.33 3.75 -13.23
CA ILE A 241 13.53 4.48 -12.81
C ILE A 241 14.27 5.03 -14.03
N ALA A 242 14.88 6.21 -13.88
CA ALA A 242 15.68 6.82 -14.93
C ALA A 242 17.18 6.66 -14.63
N ILE A 243 17.93 6.29 -15.67
CA ILE A 243 19.39 6.14 -15.62
C ILE A 243 20.00 6.85 -16.83
N ARG A 244 21.02 7.66 -16.59
CA ARG A 244 21.86 8.23 -17.66
C ARG A 244 23.32 7.98 -17.36
N GLY A 245 23.89 6.97 -18.01
CA GLY A 245 25.29 6.55 -17.93
C GLY A 245 25.82 6.17 -19.30
N CYS A 246 27.12 6.37 -19.51
CA CYS A 246 27.81 6.16 -20.78
C CYS A 246 27.04 6.72 -21.98
N ALA A 247 26.56 7.96 -21.83
CA ALA A 247 25.79 8.62 -22.88
C ALA A 247 26.64 8.79 -24.14
N ILE A 248 26.03 8.57 -25.31
CA ILE A 248 26.66 8.80 -26.61
C ILE A 248 26.22 10.18 -27.10
N PRO A 249 27.16 11.05 -27.52
CA PRO A 249 26.82 12.38 -28.00
C PRO A 249 26.01 12.30 -29.31
N PRO A 250 25.11 13.26 -29.56
CA PRO A 250 24.39 13.34 -30.83
C PRO A 250 25.36 13.44 -32.02
N GLY A 251 25.09 12.70 -33.10
CA GLY A 251 25.86 12.77 -34.35
C GLY A 251 26.97 11.73 -34.52
N PHE A 252 27.05 10.74 -33.62
CA PHE A 252 27.82 9.51 -33.83
C PHE A 252 26.93 8.37 -34.36
#